data_AF-A0A564WAL2-F1
#
_entry.id   AF-A0A564WAL2-F1
#
_cell.length_a   1.000
_cell.length_b   1.000
_cell.length_c   1.000
_cell.angle_alpha   90.00
_cell.angle_beta   90.00
_cell.angle_gamma   90.00
#
_symmetry.space_group_name_H-M   'P 1'
#
loop_
_entity.id
_entity.type
_entity.pdbx_description
1 polymer ?
#
loop_
_entity_poly.entity_id
_entity_poly.type
_entity_poly.pdbx_seq_one_letter_code
_entity_poly.pdbx_strand_id
1 'polypeptide(L)'
;MTRILLQYLLPLILPTLVYLLWVRIAGRARTAEGVNRLASEGPWLWLIVAGVVLMGAVLAVTAWTGGSGPTGTYVAPRWEGGRVVPGHVVPQPGKGADPR
;
A
#
# COMPACT_ATOMS: atom_id res chain seq x y z
N MET A 1 -9.42 14.50 -18.23
CA MET A 1 -9.66 14.54 -16.77
C MET A 1 -10.94 13.80 -16.35
N THR A 2 -12.01 13.84 -17.14
CA THR A 2 -13.28 13.11 -16.87
C THR A 2 -13.11 11.59 -16.77
N ARG A 3 -12.19 11.00 -17.56
CA ARG A 3 -11.87 9.56 -17.49
C ARG A 3 -11.36 9.15 -16.10
N ILE A 4 -10.51 9.95 -15.46
CA ILE A 4 -10.00 9.66 -14.12
C ILE A 4 -11.13 9.72 -13.08
N LEU A 5 -11.98 10.74 -13.20
CA LEU A 5 -13.12 10.93 -12.31
C LEU A 5 -14.12 9.78 -12.39
N LEU A 6 -14.49 9.34 -13.59
CA LEU A 6 -15.52 8.31 -13.78
C LEU A 6 -15.00 6.88 -13.66
N GLN A 7 -13.73 6.63 -14.02
CA GLN A 7 -13.20 5.27 -14.10
C GLN A 7 -12.39 4.85 -12.86
N TYR A 8 -11.86 5.81 -12.10
CA TYR A 8 -11.11 5.54 -10.87
C TYR A 8 -11.78 6.16 -9.65
N LEU A 9 -12.06 7.46 -9.68
CA LEU A 9 -12.60 8.14 -8.52
C LEU A 9 -14.01 7.62 -8.20
N LEU A 10 -14.91 7.62 -9.17
CA LEU A 10 -16.30 7.20 -9.00
C LEU A 10 -16.42 5.79 -8.40
N PRO A 11 -15.85 4.71 -8.97
CA PRO A 11 -15.95 3.38 -8.36
C PRO A 11 -15.26 3.27 -6.99
N LEU A 12 -14.30 4.14 -6.67
CA LEU A 12 -13.65 4.18 -5.37
C LEU A 12 -14.52 4.83 -4.28
N ILE A 13 -15.17 5.97 -4.58
CA ILE A 13 -15.99 6.72 -3.59
C ILE A 13 -17.46 6.30 -3.59
N LEU A 14 -17.99 5.76 -4.69
CA LEU A 14 -19.38 5.34 -4.82
C LEU A 14 -19.82 4.33 -3.75
N PRO A 15 -19.09 3.25 -3.43
CA PRO A 15 -19.51 2.32 -2.36
C PRO A 15 -19.59 3.02 -0.99
N THR A 16 -18.67 3.94 -0.72
CA THR A 16 -18.67 4.76 0.51
C THR A 16 -19.89 5.68 0.56
N LEU A 17 -20.24 6.34 -0.54
CA LEU A 17 -21.42 7.20 -0.61
C LEU A 17 -22.72 6.42 -0.44
N VAL A 18 -22.83 5.24 -1.06
CA VAL A 18 -23.98 4.34 -0.91
C VAL A 18 -24.12 3.88 0.54
N TYR A 19 -23.02 3.49 1.18
CA TYR A 19 -23.01 3.11 2.60
C TYR A 19 -23.44 4.27 3.50
N LEU A 20 -22.91 5.48 3.29
CA LEU A 20 -23.30 6.66 4.07
C LEU A 20 -24.77 7.02 3.89
N LEU A 21 -25.29 6.89 2.67
CA LEU A 21 -26.71 7.10 2.37
C LEU A 21 -27.59 6.07 3.10
N TRP A 22 -27.20 4.79 3.03
CA TRP A 22 -27.89 3.72 3.76
C TRP A 22 -27.84 3.94 5.27
N VAL A 23 -26.70 4.33 5.84
CA VAL A 23 -26.56 4.66 7.26
C VAL A 23 -27.44 5.84 7.66
N ARG A 24 -27.61 6.85 6.80
CA ARG A 24 -28.53 7.98 7.07
C ARG A 24 -29.99 7.56 7.09
N ILE A 25 -30.38 6.61 6.22
CA ILE A 25 -31.74 6.10 6.13
C ILE A 25 -32.02 5.11 7.28
N ALA A 26 -31.11 4.16 7.50
CA ALA A 26 -31.19 3.15 8.57
C ALA A 26 -30.87 3.71 9.97
N GLY A 27 -30.20 4.87 10.04
CA GLY A 27 -29.77 5.53 11.28
C GLY A 27 -30.92 6.06 12.13
N ARG A 28 -32.14 6.17 11.57
CA ARG A 28 -33.36 6.41 12.37
C ARG A 28 -33.72 5.24 13.30
N ALA A 29 -33.14 4.06 13.09
CA ALA A 29 -33.35 2.87 13.93
C ALA A 29 -32.22 2.62 14.96
N ARG A 30 -31.18 3.47 15.03
CA ARG A 30 -30.09 3.30 16.01
C ARG A 30 -30.28 4.21 17.21
N THR A 31 -30.92 3.68 18.26
CA THR A 31 -30.73 4.17 19.63
C THR A 31 -29.26 3.99 20.03
N ALA A 32 -28.81 4.69 21.09
CA ALA A 32 -27.43 4.58 21.61
C ALA A 32 -27.00 3.12 21.87
N GLU A 33 -27.95 2.23 22.18
CA GLU A 33 -27.75 0.79 22.31
C GLU A 33 -27.33 0.10 21.01
N GLY A 34 -27.84 0.53 19.84
CA GLY A 34 -27.47 -0.05 18.54
C GLY A 34 -26.08 0.34 18.05
N VAL A 35 -25.51 1.43 18.57
CA VAL A 35 -24.10 1.79 18.35
C VAL A 35 -23.22 0.97 19.28
N ASN A 36 -23.62 0.85 20.56
CA ASN A 36 -22.91 0.03 21.53
C ASN A 36 -22.88 -1.46 21.11
N ARG A 37 -23.99 -1.98 20.59
CA ARG A 37 -24.10 -3.34 20.07
C ARG A 37 -23.22 -3.58 18.84
N LEU A 38 -23.08 -2.60 17.94
CA LEU A 38 -22.19 -2.71 16.78
C LEU A 38 -20.70 -2.63 17.18
N ALA A 39 -20.37 -1.88 18.24
CA ALA A 39 -19.03 -1.83 18.80
C ALA A 39 -18.67 -3.16 19.50
N SER A 40 -19.63 -3.76 20.23
CA SER A 40 -19.43 -4.98 21.02
C SER A 40 -19.56 -6.28 20.24
N GLU A 41 -20.53 -6.38 19.32
CA GLU A 41 -20.81 -7.60 18.52
C GLU A 41 -20.24 -7.52 17.10
N GLY A 42 -19.66 -6.38 16.72
CA GLY A 42 -19.07 -6.21 15.39
C GLY A 42 -17.84 -7.10 15.18
N PRO A 43 -17.54 -7.53 13.94
CA PRO A 43 -16.41 -8.40 13.62
C PRO A 43 -15.05 -7.65 13.63
N TRP A 44 -14.85 -6.72 14.58
CA TRP A 44 -13.69 -5.83 14.65
C TRP A 44 -12.38 -6.60 14.74
N LEU A 45 -12.34 -7.66 15.54
CA LEU A 45 -11.16 -8.53 15.64
C LEU A 45 -10.82 -9.15 14.28
N TRP A 46 -11.83 -9.64 13.55
CA TRP A 46 -11.63 -10.20 12.21
C TRP A 46 -11.18 -9.15 11.20
N LEU A 47 -11.69 -7.92 11.28
CA LEU A 47 -11.26 -6.81 10.42
C LEU A 47 -9.82 -6.41 10.70
N ILE A 48 -9.40 -6.36 11.97
CA ILE A 48 -8.02 -6.09 12.36
C ILE A 48 -7.11 -7.21 11.84
N VAL A 49 -7.47 -8.47 12.06
CA VAL A 49 -6.72 -9.63 11.57
C VAL A 49 -6.60 -9.59 10.04
N ALA A 50 -7.70 -9.34 9.33
CA ALA A 50 -7.68 -9.19 7.88
C ALA A 50 -6.76 -8.05 7.41
N GLY A 51 -6.77 -6.91 8.12
CA GLY A 51 -5.86 -5.79 7.86
C GLY A 51 -4.38 -6.16 8.04
N VAL A 52 -4.04 -6.85 9.14
CA VAL A 52 -2.68 -7.33 9.41
C VAL A 52 -2.22 -8.34 8.36
N VAL A 53 -3.09 -9.30 8.00
CA VAL A 53 -2.81 -10.29 6.95
C VAL A 53 -2.57 -9.61 5.61
N LEU A 54 -3.41 -8.65 5.24
CA LEU A 54 -3.28 -7.91 3.98
C LEU A 54 -2.00 -7.07 3.95
N MET A 55 -1.67 -6.39 5.05
CA MET A 55 -0.40 -5.67 5.18
C MET A 55 0.80 -6.61 5.00
N GLY A 56 0.79 -7.76 5.68
CA GLY A 56 1.83 -8.77 5.55
C GLY A 56 1.97 -9.29 4.11
N ALA A 57 0.85 -9.53 3.44
CA ALA A 57 0.84 -9.96 2.04
C ALA A 57 1.45 -8.90 1.11
N VAL A 58 1.10 -7.62 1.29
CA VAL A 58 1.68 -6.52 0.51
C VAL A 58 3.19 -6.44 0.74
N LEU A 59 3.64 -6.52 1.98
CA LEU A 59 5.07 -6.51 2.31
C LEU A 59 5.81 -7.71 1.72
N ALA A 60 5.22 -8.91 1.74
CA ALA A 60 5.81 -10.09 1.14
C ALA A 60 5.93 -9.95 -0.38
N VAL A 61 4.87 -9.48 -1.04
CA VAL A 61 4.87 -9.24 -2.49
C VAL A 61 5.89 -8.17 -2.86
N THR A 62 5.97 -7.05 -2.14
CA THR A 62 6.97 -6.01 -2.42
C THR A 62 8.39 -6.47 -2.12
N ALA A 63 8.61 -7.29 -1.10
CA ALA A 63 9.92 -7.89 -0.83
C ALA A 63 10.36 -8.86 -1.94
N TRP A 64 9.43 -9.65 -2.51
CA TRP A 64 9.74 -10.58 -3.60
C TRP A 64 9.90 -9.90 -4.96
N THR A 65 9.17 -8.80 -5.20
CA THR A 65 9.18 -8.09 -6.50
C THR A 65 10.11 -6.88 -6.53
N GLY A 66 10.55 -6.38 -5.37
CA GLY A 66 11.43 -5.23 -5.23
C GLY A 66 12.86 -5.52 -5.68
N GLY A 67 13.21 -5.04 -6.86
CA GLY A 67 14.55 -5.14 -7.42
C GLY A 67 15.53 -4.12 -6.84
N SER A 68 16.76 -4.59 -6.59
CA SER A 68 17.91 -3.94 -5.92
C SER A 68 17.80 -3.86 -4.39
N GLY A 69 18.79 -4.45 -3.72
CA GLY A 69 18.86 -4.48 -2.26
C GLY A 69 19.00 -3.06 -1.67
N PRO A 70 18.58 -2.84 -0.41
CA PRO A 70 18.56 -1.51 0.23
C PRO A 70 19.93 -0.82 0.30
N THR A 71 21.02 -1.58 0.12
CA THR A 71 22.42 -1.18 0.28
C THR A 71 23.17 -1.06 -1.05
N GLY A 72 22.48 -0.68 -2.12
CA GLY A 72 23.11 -0.36 -3.39
C GLY A 72 23.64 1.08 -3.41
N THR A 73 24.90 1.28 -3.79
CA THR A 73 25.43 2.62 -4.05
C THR A 73 24.95 3.10 -5.41
N TYR A 74 24.20 4.19 -5.42
CA TYR A 74 23.79 4.82 -6.69
C TYR A 74 25.00 5.46 -7.37
N VAL A 75 25.27 5.05 -8.61
CA VAL A 75 26.27 5.66 -9.47
C VAL A 75 25.54 6.55 -10.47
N ALA A 76 25.81 7.86 -10.40
CA ALA A 76 25.22 8.85 -11.29
C ALA A 76 25.68 8.62 -12.75
N PRO A 77 24.85 9.00 -13.74
CA PRO A 77 25.24 8.98 -15.14
C PRO A 77 26.49 9.84 -15.36
N ARG A 78 27.44 9.34 -16.14
CA ARG A 78 28.69 10.07 -16.43
C ARG A 78 29.06 9.98 -17.90
N TRP A 79 29.80 10.98 -18.35
CA TRP A 79 30.28 11.07 -19.72
C TRP A 79 31.70 10.52 -19.79
N GLU A 80 31.91 9.41 -20.50
CA GLU A 80 33.22 8.76 -20.64
C GLU A 80 33.48 8.40 -22.10
N GLY A 81 34.61 8.87 -22.66
CA GLY A 81 35.05 8.45 -24.00
C GLY A 81 34.06 8.74 -25.13
N GLY A 82 33.35 9.87 -25.07
CA GLY A 82 32.39 10.29 -26.10
C GLY A 82 31.01 9.63 -26.01
N ARG A 83 30.71 8.90 -24.95
CA ARG A 83 29.42 8.22 -24.74
C ARG A 83 28.89 8.44 -23.32
N VAL A 84 27.56 8.50 -23.21
CA VAL A 84 26.86 8.63 -21.93
C VAL A 84 26.73 7.24 -21.32
N VAL A 85 27.35 7.05 -20.15
CA VAL A 85 27.16 5.85 -19.33
C VAL A 85 25.95 6.09 -18.43
N PRO A 86 24.87 5.31 -18.54
CA PRO A 86 23.67 5.50 -17.74
C PRO A 86 23.91 5.17 -16.26
N GLY A 87 23.18 5.88 -15.40
CA GLY A 87 23.24 5.66 -13.95
C GLY A 87 22.71 4.27 -13.60
N HIS A 88 23.38 3.62 -12.66
CA HIS A 88 23.04 2.28 -12.20
C HIS A 88 23.30 2.16 -10.71
N VAL A 89 22.64 1.20 -10.07
CA VAL A 89 22.86 0.90 -8.66
C VAL A 89 23.87 -0.25 -8.59
N VAL A 90 25.03 -0.01 -7.98
CA VAL A 90 26.04 -1.05 -7.75
C VAL A 90 25.75 -1.69 -6.39
N PRO A 91 25.48 -3.01 -6.33
CA PRO A 91 25.35 -3.71 -5.05
C PRO A 91 26.65 -3.58 -4.25
N GLN A 92 26.59 -3.13 -2.99
CA GLN A 92 27.77 -3.10 -2.14
C GLN A 92 28.29 -4.53 -1.91
N PRO A 93 29.58 -4.83 -2.17
CA PRO A 93 30.15 -6.10 -1.78
C PRO A 93 29.95 -6.27 -0.27
N GLY A 94 29.36 -7.37 0.15
CA GLY A 94 29.21 -7.69 1.57
C GLY A 94 30.56 -7.58 2.25
N LYS A 95 30.63 -6.85 3.37
CA LYS A 95 31.79 -6.86 4.27
C LYS A 95 32.05 -8.31 4.71
N GLY A 96 32.89 -9.03 3.98
CA GLY A 96 33.09 -10.47 4.15
C GLY A 96 34.02 -11.11 3.12
N ALA A 97 34.29 -10.49 1.98
CA ALA A 97 35.32 -10.93 1.04
C ALA A 97 36.62 -10.14 1.25
N ASP A 98 37.34 -10.46 2.33
CA ASP A 98 38.77 -10.17 2.48
C ASP A 98 39.55 -11.41 2.02
N PRO A 99 40.08 -11.46 0.80
CA PRO A 99 41.04 -12.49 0.43
C PRO A 99 42.41 -12.03 0.91
N ARG A 100 42.78 -12.46 2.12
CA ARG A 100 44.20 -12.59 2.47
C ARG A 100 44.84 -13.68 1.64
#